data_AF-A0A7C1DSS5-F1
#
_entry.id   AF-A0A7C1DSS5-F1
#
_cell.length_a   1.000
_cell.length_b   1.000
_cell.length_c   1.000
_cell.angle_alpha   90.00
_cell.angle_beta   90.00
_cell.angle_gamma   90.00
#
_symmetry.space_group_name_H-M   'P 1'
#
loop_
_entity.id
_entity.type
_entity.pdbx_description
1 polymer ?
#
loop_
_entity_poly.entity_id
_entity_poly.type
_entity_poly.pdbx_seq_one_letter_code
_entity_poly.pdbx_strand_id
1 'polypeptide(L)'
;MLISPFFIRKPSPRPVGAPLPRGEGVCGRPQRAAPTGHRAAFAGRIPTATGPRLTHRGAGRYNAPTPAFSGDAVRLPDKIAVMGAGSWGTALAIAFSYAKVPVTLWAHTPALAAKLLKYRENVDYLPGARLPDAVKITEDIAEAARGAGAVFSMGPTQFARDVITRFKPYLKKGAIVVNAAKGIERSSHQTMTELAEEVLPERFHKRLSVLSGPNFAEEVSQGLPAAAVIASRSKAAARWVQQKLSSDRLRLYTSNDPVGADIGGAMKNIFAIAAGVLDALGLGDNARAALITRALVEIARLGKAAGGKAKTFKGLSGLGDLLLSCSSPKSRNYHVGYRLGRGEKLRDILADMVHVAEGVPTTIAATALAERHKIELPITAEVFRMLYGDKSPAECVHDLMTRQLKPE
;
A
#
# COMPACT_ATOMS: atom_id res chain seq x y z
N MET A 1 -4.75 0.99 43.46
CA MET A 1 -3.31 0.66 43.60
C MET A 1 -2.72 0.64 42.19
N LEU A 2 -2.44 1.78 41.55
CA LEU A 2 -1.22 2.61 41.64
C LEU A 2 0.08 1.80 41.49
N ILE A 3 0.57 1.67 40.25
CA ILE A 3 2.00 1.53 39.95
C ILE A 3 2.33 2.48 38.79
N SER A 4 3.22 3.43 39.08
CA SER A 4 3.73 4.51 38.23
C SER A 4 4.70 4.03 37.15
N PRO A 5 4.91 4.84 36.08
CA PRO A 5 5.80 4.55 34.96
C PRO A 5 7.26 4.96 35.22
N PHE A 6 8.20 4.16 34.73
CA PHE A 6 9.64 4.41 34.74
C PHE A 6 10.03 5.49 33.71
N PHE A 7 10.68 6.55 34.19
CA PHE A 7 11.37 7.57 33.40
C PHE A 7 12.76 7.06 32.97
N ILE A 8 13.04 7.06 31.66
CA ILE A 8 14.39 6.84 31.12
C ILE A 8 15.07 8.21 30.90
N ARG A 9 16.15 8.45 31.66
CA ARG A 9 17.04 9.62 31.53
C ARG A 9 17.91 9.51 30.27
N LYS A 10 18.00 10.60 29.50
CA LYS A 10 19.02 10.78 28.43
C LYS A 10 20.40 11.07 29.03
N PRO A 11 21.51 10.58 28.46
CA PRO A 11 22.86 10.98 28.86
C PRO A 11 23.31 12.28 28.15
N SER A 12 24.07 13.10 28.89
CA SER A 12 24.71 14.36 28.47
C SER A 12 25.98 14.14 27.62
N PRO A 13 26.39 15.11 26.79
CA PRO A 13 27.57 14.98 25.93
C PRO A 13 28.89 15.21 26.68
N ARG A 14 29.95 14.47 26.31
CA ARG A 14 31.33 14.73 26.76
C ARG A 14 32.07 15.61 25.73
N PRO A 15 33.01 16.48 26.15
CA PRO A 15 33.73 17.40 25.27
C PRO A 15 34.97 16.78 24.59
N VAL A 16 35.41 17.50 23.54
CA VAL A 16 36.50 17.23 22.59
C VAL A 16 37.87 17.70 23.11
N GLY A 17 38.97 17.01 22.77
CA GLY A 17 40.33 17.61 22.74
C GLY A 17 41.56 16.69 22.87
N ALA A 18 42.08 16.22 21.71
CA ALA A 18 43.49 16.07 21.24
C ALA A 18 44.63 15.42 22.10
N PRO A 19 45.83 15.11 21.55
CA PRO A 19 46.27 14.84 20.16
C PRO A 19 47.02 13.49 19.93
N LEU A 20 47.27 13.17 18.66
CA LEU A 20 48.02 12.03 18.10
C LEU A 20 49.55 12.10 18.34
N PRO A 21 50.27 10.95 18.34
CA PRO A 21 51.68 10.91 17.96
C PRO A 21 51.90 10.40 16.53
N ARG A 22 52.92 10.98 15.88
CA ARG A 22 53.47 10.62 14.58
C ARG A 22 54.32 9.35 14.67
N GLY A 23 54.33 8.56 13.60
CA GLY A 23 55.31 7.51 13.34
C GLY A 23 55.52 7.36 11.84
N GLU A 24 56.74 7.63 11.39
CA GLU A 24 57.19 7.64 10.01
C GLU A 24 57.61 6.25 9.51
N GLY A 25 57.49 6.05 8.18
CA GLY A 25 58.37 5.18 7.38
C GLY A 25 57.84 3.79 7.02
N VAL A 26 58.14 3.17 5.88
CA VAL A 26 58.86 3.49 4.64
C VAL A 26 58.45 2.38 3.62
N CYS A 27 58.41 2.74 2.33
CA CYS A 27 58.49 1.95 1.07
C CYS A 27 58.01 0.49 0.94
N GLY A 28 57.33 0.23 -0.19
CA GLY A 28 57.41 -1.06 -0.88
C GLY A 28 56.38 -1.27 -1.99
N ARG A 29 56.58 -0.68 -3.17
CA ARG A 29 55.95 -1.15 -4.43
C ARG A 29 56.66 -2.43 -4.92
N PRO A 30 55.97 -3.27 -5.69
CA PRO A 30 56.48 -3.51 -7.04
C PRO A 30 55.40 -3.44 -8.15
N GLN A 31 55.91 -3.20 -9.35
CA GLN A 31 55.21 -3.04 -10.62
C GLN A 31 54.82 -4.39 -11.27
N ARG A 32 53.72 -4.33 -12.03
CA ARG A 32 53.40 -4.96 -13.35
C ARG A 32 53.66 -6.46 -13.57
N ALA A 33 52.59 -7.16 -14.00
CA ALA A 33 52.56 -7.86 -15.28
C ALA A 33 51.10 -8.13 -15.72
N ALA A 34 50.80 -7.85 -16.99
CA ALA A 34 49.59 -8.27 -17.69
C ALA A 34 49.78 -9.68 -18.27
N PRO A 35 48.68 -10.36 -18.65
CA PRO A 35 48.63 -10.81 -20.05
C PRO A 35 47.26 -10.57 -20.73
N THR A 36 47.35 -10.17 -22.01
CA THR A 36 46.56 -10.64 -23.17
C THR A 36 45.29 -11.45 -22.87
N GLY A 37 44.08 -11.13 -23.33
CA GLY A 37 43.69 -10.57 -24.61
C GLY A 37 42.66 -11.52 -25.23
N HIS A 38 41.37 -11.16 -25.19
CA HIS A 38 40.33 -11.60 -26.14
C HIS A 38 39.05 -10.78 -25.87
N ARG A 39 38.93 -9.64 -26.55
CA ARG A 39 37.64 -8.97 -26.76
C ARG A 39 37.20 -9.27 -28.19
N ALA A 40 36.23 -10.16 -28.35
CA ALA A 40 35.49 -10.30 -29.59
C ALA A 40 34.51 -9.12 -29.70
N ALA A 41 34.79 -8.21 -30.64
CA ALA A 41 33.90 -7.13 -31.00
C ALA A 41 32.81 -7.67 -31.96
N PHE A 42 31.57 -7.77 -31.49
CA PHE A 42 30.41 -7.90 -32.38
C PHE A 42 30.05 -6.52 -32.92
N ALA A 43 30.47 -6.25 -34.15
CA ALA A 43 30.05 -5.09 -34.92
C ALA A 43 28.65 -5.35 -35.52
N GLY A 44 27.60 -5.00 -34.78
CA GLY A 44 26.23 -4.90 -35.28
C GLY A 44 25.89 -3.45 -35.58
N ARG A 45 25.78 -3.09 -36.86
CA ARG A 45 25.32 -1.78 -37.33
C ARG A 45 23.88 -1.52 -36.86
N ILE A 46 23.65 -0.45 -36.10
CA ILE A 46 22.31 0.09 -35.84
C ILE A 46 22.02 1.13 -36.94
N PRO A 47 20.96 1.00 -37.77
CA PRO A 47 20.59 2.05 -38.70
C PRO A 47 19.94 3.21 -37.96
N THR A 48 20.47 4.42 -38.14
CA THR A 48 19.82 5.67 -37.75
C THR A 48 18.59 5.91 -38.63
N ALA A 49 17.40 5.62 -38.09
CA ALA A 49 16.14 6.02 -38.71
C ALA A 49 15.68 7.36 -38.13
N THR A 50 15.83 8.42 -38.92
CA THR A 50 15.15 9.70 -38.72
C THR A 50 13.66 9.54 -39.01
N GLY A 51 12.84 9.37 -37.97
CA GLY A 51 11.38 9.39 -38.02
C GLY A 51 10.82 10.79 -37.68
N PRO A 52 9.65 11.17 -38.20
CA PRO A 52 9.17 12.55 -38.19
C PRO A 52 8.73 13.04 -36.80
N ARG A 53 8.92 14.34 -36.55
CA ARG A 53 8.38 15.07 -35.39
C ARG A 53 6.87 14.86 -35.30
N LEU A 54 6.41 14.19 -34.24
CA LEU A 54 5.00 14.14 -33.88
C LEU A 54 4.58 15.52 -33.35
N THR A 55 3.91 16.29 -34.19
CA THR A 55 3.15 17.48 -33.79
C THR A 55 2.00 17.05 -32.90
N HIS A 56 1.87 17.64 -31.70
CA HIS A 56 0.71 17.53 -30.84
C HIS A 56 -0.56 18.00 -31.59
N ARG A 57 -1.39 17.05 -32.06
CA ARG A 57 -2.76 17.32 -32.50
C ARG A 57 -3.74 16.69 -31.51
N GLY A 58 -4.53 17.55 -30.87
CA GLY A 58 -5.89 17.28 -30.38
C GLY A 58 -6.04 16.24 -29.28
N ALA A 59 -6.07 16.70 -28.02
CA ALA A 59 -6.69 15.94 -26.94
C ALA A 59 -8.19 15.74 -27.24
N GLY A 60 -8.56 14.54 -27.67
CA GLY A 60 -9.95 14.15 -27.84
C GLY A 60 -10.66 14.23 -26.48
N ARG A 61 -11.69 15.08 -26.39
CA ARG A 61 -12.59 15.12 -25.24
C ARG A 61 -13.29 13.76 -25.15
N TYR A 62 -12.98 12.97 -24.11
CA TYR A 62 -13.80 11.82 -23.71
C TYR A 62 -15.14 12.33 -23.18
N ASN A 63 -16.07 12.66 -24.08
CA ASN A 63 -17.48 12.85 -23.76
C ASN A 63 -18.12 11.46 -23.70
N ALA A 64 -17.99 10.78 -22.55
CA ALA A 64 -18.87 9.65 -22.27
C ALA A 64 -20.27 10.21 -21.94
N PRO A 65 -21.35 9.73 -22.59
CA PRO A 65 -22.70 10.17 -22.27
C PRO A 65 -23.02 9.81 -20.80
N THR A 66 -23.47 10.78 -20.03
CA THR A 66 -24.01 10.58 -18.68
C THR A 66 -25.29 9.73 -18.78
N PRO A 67 -25.32 8.49 -18.29
CA PRO A 67 -26.58 7.75 -18.23
C PRO A 67 -27.45 8.41 -17.16
N ALA A 68 -28.72 8.66 -17.48
CA ALA A 68 -29.71 9.05 -16.50
C ALA A 68 -29.76 7.99 -15.40
N PHE A 69 -29.48 8.40 -14.17
CA PHE A 69 -29.59 7.55 -12.99
C PHE A 69 -31.07 7.25 -12.74
N SER A 70 -31.56 6.08 -13.15
CA SER A 70 -32.88 5.58 -12.74
C SER A 70 -32.71 4.59 -11.57
N GLY A 71 -33.30 4.95 -10.43
CA GLY A 71 -33.26 4.22 -9.15
C GLY A 71 -32.49 4.97 -8.07
N ASP A 72 -33.20 5.78 -7.27
CA ASP A 72 -32.72 6.50 -6.07
C ASP A 72 -31.53 7.46 -6.26
N ALA A 73 -31.60 8.31 -7.29
CA ALA A 73 -30.54 9.24 -7.67
C ALA A 73 -30.41 10.45 -6.73
N VAL A 74 -29.90 10.25 -5.52
CA VAL A 74 -29.34 11.35 -4.72
C VAL A 74 -28.18 11.94 -5.52
N ARG A 75 -28.33 13.17 -6.06
CA ARG A 75 -27.23 13.93 -6.66
C ARG A 75 -26.19 14.20 -5.58
N LEU A 76 -25.12 13.42 -5.58
CA LEU A 76 -24.05 13.56 -4.60
C LEU A 76 -23.25 14.83 -4.87
N PRO A 77 -22.87 15.59 -3.82
CA PRO A 77 -21.98 16.73 -3.98
C PRO A 77 -20.66 16.33 -4.62
N ASP A 78 -20.12 17.21 -5.45
CA ASP A 78 -18.80 17.04 -6.06
C ASP A 78 -17.68 17.41 -5.07
N LYS A 79 -17.77 17.00 -3.80
CA LYS A 79 -16.71 17.17 -2.80
C LYS A 79 -16.20 15.80 -2.36
N ILE A 80 -14.89 15.62 -2.36
CA ILE A 80 -14.20 14.44 -1.86
C ILE A 80 -13.47 14.80 -0.57
N ALA A 81 -13.63 13.96 0.45
CA ALA A 81 -12.82 14.02 1.65
C ALA A 81 -11.83 12.85 1.66
N VAL A 82 -10.55 13.14 1.89
CA VAL A 82 -9.49 12.14 2.05
C VAL A 82 -9.08 12.13 3.52
N MET A 83 -9.49 11.11 4.25
CA MET A 83 -9.29 10.97 5.69
C MET A 83 -7.97 10.27 5.99
N GLY A 84 -6.87 11.02 5.89
CA GLY A 84 -5.54 10.58 6.32
C GLY A 84 -4.44 11.09 5.38
N ALA A 85 -3.56 11.95 5.89
CA ALA A 85 -2.46 12.56 5.14
C ALA A 85 -1.14 11.77 5.22
N GLY A 86 -1.22 10.43 5.16
CA GLY A 86 -0.04 9.59 4.89
C GLY A 86 0.28 9.56 3.39
N SER A 87 1.31 8.79 3.00
CA SER A 87 1.79 8.73 1.61
C SER A 87 0.67 8.47 0.60
N TRP A 88 -0.17 7.46 0.85
CA TRP A 88 -1.24 7.10 -0.08
C TRP A 88 -2.37 8.13 -0.14
N GLY A 89 -2.77 8.68 1.01
CA GLY A 89 -3.80 9.73 1.03
C GLY A 89 -3.34 11.02 0.37
N THR A 90 -2.08 11.41 0.54
CA THR A 90 -1.48 12.55 -0.19
C THR A 90 -1.45 12.29 -1.69
N ALA A 91 -1.00 11.11 -2.14
CA ALA A 91 -0.97 10.76 -3.55
C ALA A 91 -2.37 10.78 -4.19
N LEU A 92 -3.39 10.26 -3.48
CA LEU A 92 -4.77 10.30 -3.95
C LEU A 92 -5.36 11.71 -3.96
N ALA A 93 -5.04 12.55 -2.97
CA ALA A 93 -5.48 13.94 -2.98
C ALA A 93 -4.91 14.70 -4.20
N ILE A 94 -3.65 14.43 -4.56
CA ILE A 94 -3.03 14.96 -5.79
C ILE A 94 -3.74 14.39 -7.02
N ALA A 95 -3.89 13.06 -7.13
CA ALA A 95 -4.51 12.43 -8.29
C ALA A 95 -5.97 12.89 -8.52
N PHE A 96 -6.75 13.00 -7.44
CA PHE A 96 -8.14 13.45 -7.50
C PHE A 96 -8.28 14.93 -7.85
N SER A 97 -7.27 15.76 -7.56
CA SER A 97 -7.27 17.16 -8.00
C SER A 97 -7.27 17.31 -9.53
N TYR A 98 -6.65 16.36 -10.26
CA TYR A 98 -6.66 16.35 -11.72
C TYR A 98 -8.04 16.02 -12.30
N ALA A 99 -8.88 15.34 -11.53
CA ALA A 99 -10.26 15.07 -11.92
C ALA A 99 -11.20 16.30 -11.73
N LYS A 100 -10.65 17.45 -11.31
CA LYS A 100 -11.35 18.73 -11.13
C LYS A 100 -12.53 18.67 -10.15
N VAL A 101 -12.47 17.75 -9.20
CA VAL A 101 -13.43 17.64 -8.09
C VAL A 101 -12.81 18.31 -6.86
N PRO A 102 -13.51 19.20 -6.14
CA PRO A 102 -13.06 19.72 -4.85
C PRO A 102 -12.58 18.62 -3.89
N VAL A 103 -11.32 18.68 -3.48
CA VAL A 103 -10.70 17.72 -2.54
C VAL A 103 -10.36 18.42 -1.22
N THR A 104 -10.73 17.79 -0.10
CA THR A 104 -10.25 18.15 1.22
C THR A 104 -9.43 16.99 1.81
N LEU A 105 -8.16 17.24 2.10
CA LEU A 105 -7.24 16.31 2.75
C LEU A 105 -7.22 16.59 4.25
N TRP A 106 -7.61 15.60 5.04
CA TRP A 106 -7.54 15.65 6.50
C TRP A 106 -6.18 15.13 6.98
N ALA A 107 -5.49 15.95 7.78
CA ALA A 107 -4.28 15.57 8.49
C ALA A 107 -4.61 15.26 9.95
N HIS A 108 -4.12 14.13 10.44
CA HIS A 108 -4.51 13.62 11.77
C HIS A 108 -4.08 14.53 12.93
N THR A 109 -2.93 15.22 12.78
CA THR A 109 -2.38 16.09 13.83
C THR A 109 -2.29 17.54 13.35
N PRO A 110 -2.47 18.53 14.25
CA PRO A 110 -2.28 19.94 13.92
C PRO A 110 -0.87 20.23 13.38
N ALA A 111 0.15 19.56 13.92
CA ALA A 111 1.53 19.73 13.46
C ALA A 111 1.71 19.29 11.99
N LEU A 112 1.10 18.16 11.59
CA LEU A 112 1.13 17.72 10.20
C LEU A 112 0.34 18.67 9.30
N ALA A 113 -0.85 19.10 9.72
CA ALA A 113 -1.66 20.06 8.96
C ALA A 113 -0.89 21.37 8.71
N ALA A 114 -0.27 21.94 9.75
CA ALA A 114 0.53 23.15 9.66
C ALA A 114 1.72 23.01 8.69
N LYS A 115 2.44 21.88 8.73
CA LYS A 115 3.50 21.59 7.75
C LYS A 115 2.96 21.53 6.33
N LEU A 116 1.89 20.78 6.10
CA LEU A 116 1.29 20.63 4.77
C LEU A 116 0.76 21.97 4.22
N LEU A 117 0.17 22.82 5.07
CA LEU A 117 -0.27 24.17 4.71
C LEU A 117 0.90 25.07 4.33
N LYS A 118 1.98 25.06 5.14
CA LYS A 118 3.17 25.90 4.93
C LYS A 118 3.95 25.51 3.68
N TYR A 119 4.24 24.23 3.51
CA TYR A 119 5.15 23.76 2.47
C TYR A 119 4.41 23.31 1.20
N ARG A 120 3.10 23.04 1.29
CA ARG A 120 2.32 22.42 0.20
C ARG A 120 2.97 21.13 -0.30
N GLU A 121 3.65 20.41 0.58
CA GLU A 121 4.36 19.17 0.31
C GLU A 121 4.34 18.31 1.58
N ASN A 122 4.19 17.01 1.41
CA ASN A 122 4.24 16.07 2.53
C ASN A 122 5.66 15.51 2.72
N VAL A 123 6.58 16.34 3.19
CA VAL A 123 8.00 15.95 3.36
C VAL A 123 8.17 14.74 4.28
N ASP A 124 7.32 14.62 5.30
CA ASP A 124 7.40 13.54 6.28
C ASP A 124 6.96 12.18 5.69
N TYR A 125 5.97 12.16 4.78
CA TYR A 125 5.39 10.90 4.28
C TYR A 125 5.54 10.64 2.78
N LEU A 126 5.73 11.66 1.96
CA LEU A 126 5.83 11.57 0.51
C LEU A 126 6.67 12.75 -0.04
N PRO A 127 7.99 12.76 0.23
CA PRO A 127 8.86 13.83 -0.22
C PRO A 127 8.85 13.96 -1.74
N GLY A 128 8.92 15.20 -2.24
CA GLY A 128 8.82 15.56 -3.65
C GLY A 128 7.39 15.66 -4.20
N ALA A 129 6.37 15.25 -3.44
CA ALA A 129 4.97 15.32 -3.88
C ALA A 129 4.30 16.64 -3.47
N ARG A 130 4.35 17.63 -4.38
CA ARG A 130 3.67 18.92 -4.19
C ARG A 130 2.15 18.77 -4.27
N LEU A 131 1.44 19.24 -3.25
CA LEU A 131 -0.02 19.33 -3.18
C LEU A 131 -0.53 20.53 -4.00
N PRO A 132 -1.34 20.32 -5.04
CA PRO A 132 -1.93 21.40 -5.85
C PRO A 132 -2.75 22.36 -4.99
N ASP A 133 -2.72 23.66 -5.28
CA ASP A 133 -3.36 24.71 -4.45
C ASP A 133 -4.88 24.49 -4.27
N ALA A 134 -5.53 23.82 -5.23
CA ALA A 134 -6.94 23.46 -5.16
C ALA A 134 -7.26 22.40 -4.08
N VAL A 135 -6.26 21.66 -3.57
CA VAL A 135 -6.44 20.70 -2.47
C VAL A 135 -6.51 21.48 -1.15
N LYS A 136 -7.68 21.49 -0.53
CA LYS A 136 -7.87 22.04 0.81
C LYS A 136 -7.26 21.10 1.84
N ILE A 137 -6.55 21.63 2.83
CA ILE A 137 -5.95 20.88 3.94
C ILE A 137 -6.61 21.34 5.23
N THR A 138 -6.89 20.42 6.14
CA THR A 138 -7.44 20.73 7.46
C THR A 138 -7.07 19.66 8.49
N GLU A 139 -6.88 20.04 9.75
CA GLU A 139 -6.86 19.13 10.90
C GLU A 139 -8.26 18.81 11.44
N ASP A 140 -9.29 19.57 11.06
CA ASP A 140 -10.67 19.35 11.49
C ASP A 140 -11.34 18.26 10.65
N ILE A 141 -11.56 17.10 11.28
CA ILE A 141 -12.20 15.95 10.65
C ILE A 141 -13.66 16.24 10.26
N ALA A 142 -14.35 17.09 11.03
CA ALA A 142 -15.73 17.48 10.74
C ALA A 142 -15.79 18.35 9.48
N GLU A 143 -14.88 19.32 9.36
CA GLU A 143 -14.75 20.17 8.19
C GLU A 143 -14.46 19.35 6.91
N ALA A 144 -13.55 18.37 7.02
CA ALA A 144 -13.24 17.47 5.92
C ALA A 144 -14.48 16.68 5.47
N ALA A 145 -15.17 16.04 6.41
CA ALA A 145 -16.29 15.14 6.14
C ALA A 145 -17.56 15.86 5.65
N ARG A 146 -17.86 17.03 6.22
CA ARG A 146 -19.14 17.71 6.04
C ARG A 146 -19.37 18.07 4.57
N GLY A 147 -20.53 17.64 4.06
CA GLY A 147 -20.95 17.90 2.68
C GLY A 147 -20.21 17.09 1.61
N ALA A 148 -19.30 16.18 1.97
CA ALA A 148 -18.64 15.31 1.02
C ALA A 148 -19.61 14.31 0.38
N GLY A 149 -19.53 14.13 -0.94
CA GLY A 149 -20.24 13.10 -1.68
C GLY A 149 -19.57 11.73 -1.55
N ALA A 150 -18.24 11.72 -1.41
CA ALA A 150 -17.48 10.54 -1.04
C ALA A 150 -16.41 10.86 0.01
N VAL A 151 -16.27 9.96 0.98
CA VAL A 151 -15.28 10.02 2.07
C VAL A 151 -14.38 8.80 1.97
N PHE A 152 -13.08 9.05 1.76
CA PHE A 152 -12.07 8.04 1.63
C PHE A 152 -11.36 7.83 2.97
N SER A 153 -11.58 6.68 3.60
CA SER A 153 -10.83 6.27 4.79
C SER A 153 -9.44 5.79 4.36
N MET A 154 -8.41 6.51 4.80
CA MET A 154 -7.01 6.28 4.47
C MET A 154 -6.20 6.02 5.73
N GLY A 155 -4.98 5.49 5.53
CA GLY A 155 -4.03 5.26 6.60
C GLY A 155 -3.96 3.81 7.04
N PRO A 156 -3.22 3.53 8.12
CA PRO A 156 -3.01 2.18 8.61
C PRO A 156 -4.31 1.52 9.07
N THR A 157 -4.48 0.24 8.76
CA THR A 157 -5.72 -0.51 9.08
C THR A 157 -6.05 -0.44 10.57
N GLN A 158 -5.03 -0.46 11.44
CA GLN A 158 -5.22 -0.50 12.89
C GLN A 158 -5.83 0.80 13.47
N PHE A 159 -5.85 1.89 12.71
CA PHE A 159 -6.47 3.17 13.13
C PHE A 159 -7.80 3.45 12.42
N ALA A 160 -8.17 2.63 11.44
CA ALA A 160 -9.32 2.92 10.58
C ALA A 160 -10.64 2.95 11.38
N ARG A 161 -10.81 2.10 12.39
CA ARG A 161 -11.99 2.09 13.26
C ARG A 161 -12.21 3.42 13.98
N ASP A 162 -11.16 3.96 14.60
CA ASP A 162 -11.22 5.28 15.26
C ASP A 162 -11.57 6.38 14.25
N VAL A 163 -10.87 6.41 13.12
CA VAL A 163 -11.08 7.42 12.07
C VAL A 163 -12.52 7.38 11.53
N ILE A 164 -13.04 6.19 11.20
CA ILE A 164 -14.42 6.02 10.72
C ILE A 164 -15.42 6.45 11.78
N THR A 165 -15.19 6.09 13.04
CA THR A 165 -16.05 6.49 14.16
C THR A 165 -16.12 8.00 14.31
N ARG A 166 -14.99 8.69 14.15
CA ARG A 166 -14.88 10.15 14.30
C ARG A 166 -15.54 10.93 13.17
N PHE A 167 -15.44 10.50 11.91
CA PHE A 167 -16.09 11.21 10.80
C PHE A 167 -17.56 10.83 10.59
N LYS A 168 -17.98 9.64 11.07
CA LYS A 168 -19.35 9.11 10.93
C LYS A 168 -20.46 10.14 11.25
N PRO A 169 -20.39 10.93 12.34
CA PRO A 169 -21.45 11.90 12.67
C PRO A 169 -21.65 13.00 11.61
N TYR A 170 -20.64 13.26 10.79
CA TYR A 170 -20.63 14.35 9.81
C TYR A 170 -20.95 13.87 8.39
N LEU A 171 -21.17 12.57 8.19
CA LEU A 171 -21.51 12.00 6.89
C LEU A 171 -22.87 12.49 6.40
N LYS A 172 -22.88 13.04 5.17
CA LYS A 172 -24.13 13.40 4.48
C LYS A 172 -24.94 12.14 4.16
N LYS A 173 -26.28 12.26 4.18
CA LYS A 173 -27.18 11.21 3.67
C LYS A 173 -26.77 10.82 2.24
N GLY A 174 -26.53 9.54 2.03
CA GLY A 174 -26.17 8.99 0.71
C GLY A 174 -24.68 9.08 0.35
N ALA A 175 -23.82 9.64 1.23
CA ALA A 175 -22.37 9.66 0.99
C ALA A 175 -21.83 8.25 0.73
N ILE A 176 -20.86 8.17 -0.17
CA ILE A 176 -20.09 6.95 -0.44
C ILE A 176 -18.92 6.92 0.53
N VAL A 177 -18.75 5.82 1.27
CA VAL A 177 -17.56 5.62 2.11
C VAL A 177 -16.65 4.64 1.40
N VAL A 178 -15.42 5.07 1.12
CA VAL A 178 -14.43 4.26 0.42
C VAL A 178 -13.31 3.89 1.37
N ASN A 179 -13.13 2.61 1.65
CA ASN A 179 -11.91 2.14 2.31
C ASN A 179 -10.79 1.99 1.27
N ALA A 180 -9.60 2.48 1.60
CA ALA A 180 -8.39 2.17 0.83
C ALA A 180 -7.22 1.70 1.72
N ALA A 181 -7.46 1.49 3.01
CA ALA A 181 -6.53 0.76 3.86
C ALA A 181 -6.45 -0.71 3.39
N LYS A 182 -5.25 -1.29 3.40
CA LYS A 182 -4.95 -2.61 2.84
C LYS A 182 -4.41 -3.53 3.94
N GLY A 183 -5.32 -4.06 4.76
CA GLY A 183 -4.99 -4.91 5.90
C GLY A 183 -6.24 -5.49 6.54
N ILE A 184 -6.06 -6.31 7.57
CA ILE A 184 -7.13 -6.86 8.42
C ILE A 184 -6.91 -6.32 9.84
N GLU A 185 -7.98 -5.91 10.52
CA GLU A 185 -7.86 -5.34 11.87
C GLU A 185 -7.42 -6.42 12.86
N ARG A 186 -6.35 -6.15 13.60
CA ARG A 186 -5.74 -7.14 14.51
C ARG A 186 -6.64 -7.50 15.68
N SER A 187 -7.38 -6.55 16.25
CA SER A 187 -8.17 -6.77 17.46
C SER A 187 -9.43 -7.59 17.22
N SER A 188 -10.10 -7.38 16.10
CA SER A 188 -11.38 -8.03 15.77
C SER A 188 -11.23 -9.16 14.73
N HIS A 189 -10.09 -9.24 14.05
CA HIS A 189 -9.86 -10.09 12.89
C HIS A 189 -10.84 -9.83 11.74
N GLN A 190 -11.43 -8.63 11.69
CA GLN A 190 -12.36 -8.22 10.64
C GLN A 190 -11.61 -7.65 9.45
N THR A 191 -12.14 -7.96 8.27
CA THR A 191 -11.83 -7.21 7.04
C THR A 191 -12.25 -5.75 7.19
N MET A 192 -11.70 -4.86 6.38
CA MET A 192 -12.07 -3.45 6.43
C MET A 192 -13.53 -3.22 6.05
N THR A 193 -14.08 -4.08 5.19
CA THR A 193 -15.49 -4.07 4.84
C THR A 193 -16.37 -4.40 6.05
N GLU A 194 -16.06 -5.49 6.77
CA GLU A 194 -16.79 -5.89 8.00
C GLU A 194 -16.68 -4.82 9.09
N LEU A 195 -15.46 -4.30 9.32
CA LEU A 195 -15.21 -3.23 10.29
C LEU A 195 -16.04 -1.98 9.96
N ALA A 196 -16.08 -1.57 8.69
CA ALA A 196 -16.87 -0.42 8.28
C ALA A 196 -18.38 -0.66 8.43
N GLU A 197 -18.87 -1.88 8.19
CA GLU A 197 -20.27 -2.26 8.43
C GLU A 197 -20.62 -2.26 9.92
N GLU A 198 -19.70 -2.66 10.80
CA GLU A 198 -19.91 -2.61 12.24
C GLU A 198 -19.99 -1.17 12.76
N VAL A 199 -19.08 -0.29 12.31
CA VAL A 199 -19.00 1.08 12.82
C VAL A 199 -20.08 1.98 12.23
N LEU A 200 -20.38 1.84 10.94
CA LEU A 200 -21.29 2.73 10.23
C LEU A 200 -22.75 2.29 10.35
N PRO A 201 -23.70 3.25 10.43
CA PRO A 201 -25.13 2.93 10.36
C PRO A 201 -25.49 2.21 9.05
N GLU A 202 -26.45 1.27 9.12
CA GLU A 202 -26.88 0.40 8.01
C GLU A 202 -27.17 1.13 6.70
N ARG A 203 -27.72 2.36 6.78
CA ARG A 203 -27.98 3.22 5.62
C ARG A 203 -26.75 3.49 4.73
N PHE A 204 -25.54 3.31 5.24
CA PHE A 204 -24.29 3.47 4.49
C PHE A 204 -23.74 2.15 3.92
N HIS A 205 -24.16 0.98 4.42
CA HIS A 205 -23.57 -0.32 4.06
C HIS A 205 -23.63 -0.59 2.55
N LYS A 206 -24.77 -0.30 1.91
CA LYS A 206 -24.92 -0.44 0.44
C LYS A 206 -23.98 0.47 -0.35
N ARG A 207 -23.44 1.53 0.26
CA ARG A 207 -22.57 2.55 -0.36
C ARG A 207 -21.12 2.46 0.10
N LEU A 208 -20.77 1.39 0.81
CA LEU A 208 -19.37 1.05 1.08
C LEU A 208 -18.69 0.65 -0.23
N SER A 209 -17.47 1.13 -0.40
CA SER A 209 -16.60 0.77 -1.52
C SER A 209 -15.18 0.50 -1.03
N VAL A 210 -14.43 -0.26 -1.81
CA VAL A 210 -13.01 -0.56 -1.56
C VAL A 210 -12.20 -0.11 -2.77
N LEU A 211 -11.18 0.70 -2.55
CA LEU A 211 -10.18 1.08 -3.56
C LEU A 211 -8.94 0.21 -3.38
N SER A 212 -8.61 -0.61 -4.38
CA SER A 212 -7.48 -1.54 -4.33
C SER A 212 -6.84 -1.72 -5.71
N GLY A 213 -5.53 -2.00 -5.77
CA GLY A 213 -4.78 -2.11 -7.02
C GLY A 213 -3.28 -1.83 -6.89
N PRO A 214 -2.50 -2.10 -7.95
CA PRO A 214 -1.05 -1.94 -7.98
C PRO A 214 -0.67 -0.46 -8.10
N ASN A 215 -0.60 0.24 -6.97
CA ASN A 215 -0.40 1.68 -6.96
C ASN A 215 0.61 2.10 -5.88
N PHE A 216 1.85 2.39 -6.28
CA PHE A 216 2.79 3.08 -5.41
C PHE A 216 2.40 4.56 -5.29
N ALA A 217 2.35 5.06 -4.05
CA ALA A 217 1.97 6.43 -3.76
C ALA A 217 2.87 7.45 -4.49
N GLU A 218 4.17 7.18 -4.53
CA GLU A 218 5.16 8.00 -5.23
C GLU A 218 4.80 8.16 -6.72
N GLU A 219 4.61 7.06 -7.43
CA GLU A 219 4.34 7.06 -8.88
C GLU A 219 2.99 7.73 -9.20
N VAL A 220 1.97 7.47 -8.38
CA VAL A 220 0.67 8.13 -8.51
C VAL A 220 0.77 9.63 -8.27
N SER A 221 1.55 10.07 -7.28
CA SER A 221 1.74 11.50 -7.00
C SER A 221 2.52 12.23 -8.10
N GLN A 222 3.42 11.53 -8.78
CA GLN A 222 4.16 12.01 -9.95
C GLN A 222 3.31 12.04 -11.22
N GLY A 223 2.08 11.51 -11.18
CA GLY A 223 1.19 11.44 -12.33
C GLY A 223 1.57 10.38 -13.35
N LEU A 224 2.36 9.37 -12.95
CA LEU A 224 2.62 8.21 -13.79
C LEU A 224 1.35 7.36 -13.95
N PRO A 225 1.16 6.68 -15.09
CA PRO A 225 -0.03 5.89 -15.35
C PRO A 225 -0.23 4.78 -14.30
N ALA A 226 -1.41 4.75 -13.69
CA ALA A 226 -1.79 3.73 -12.73
C ALA A 226 -3.23 3.24 -12.97
N ALA A 227 -3.48 1.98 -12.64
CA ALA A 227 -4.82 1.39 -12.69
C ALA A 227 -5.21 0.85 -11.31
N ALA A 228 -6.47 1.02 -10.95
CA ALA A 228 -7.02 0.49 -9.70
C ALA A 228 -8.46 0.00 -9.89
N VAL A 229 -8.97 -0.72 -8.91
CA VAL A 229 -10.36 -1.16 -8.83
C VAL A 229 -11.07 -0.39 -7.73
N ILE A 230 -12.25 0.13 -8.04
CA ILE A 230 -13.24 0.55 -7.05
C ILE A 230 -14.34 -0.52 -6.98
N ALA A 231 -14.35 -1.28 -5.90
CA ALA A 231 -15.27 -2.40 -5.68
C ALA A 231 -16.40 -1.98 -4.72
N SER A 232 -17.66 -2.22 -5.08
CA SER A 232 -18.82 -1.93 -4.21
C SER A 232 -19.98 -2.88 -4.49
N ARG A 233 -20.79 -3.18 -3.47
CA ARG A 233 -22.07 -3.86 -3.67
C ARG A 233 -23.06 -2.99 -4.47
N SER A 234 -22.95 -1.66 -4.38
CA SER A 234 -23.71 -0.72 -5.22
C SER A 234 -22.96 -0.38 -6.50
N LYS A 235 -23.51 -0.84 -7.63
CA LYS A 235 -23.03 -0.45 -8.97
C LYS A 235 -23.03 1.06 -9.15
N ALA A 236 -24.03 1.76 -8.60
CA ALA A 236 -24.13 3.21 -8.68
C ALA A 236 -23.00 3.91 -7.93
N ALA A 237 -22.64 3.43 -6.72
CA ALA A 237 -21.52 3.99 -5.95
C ALA A 237 -20.19 3.78 -6.68
N ALA A 238 -19.90 2.55 -7.14
CA ALA A 238 -18.68 2.25 -7.87
C ALA A 238 -18.57 3.07 -9.17
N ARG A 239 -19.65 3.19 -9.94
CA ARG A 239 -19.69 4.01 -11.17
C ARG A 239 -19.50 5.49 -10.91
N TRP A 240 -20.12 6.02 -9.85
CA TRP A 240 -19.96 7.43 -9.49
C TRP A 240 -18.48 7.74 -9.20
N VAL A 241 -17.83 6.93 -8.36
CA VAL A 241 -16.41 7.10 -8.04
C VAL A 241 -15.54 6.93 -9.29
N GLN A 242 -15.80 5.91 -10.10
CA GLN A 242 -15.08 5.66 -11.34
C GLN A 242 -15.16 6.87 -12.28
N GLN A 243 -16.35 7.36 -12.58
CA GLN A 243 -16.57 8.46 -13.52
C GLN A 243 -15.99 9.78 -13.01
N LYS A 244 -16.07 10.02 -11.70
CA LYS A 244 -15.63 11.28 -11.09
C LYS A 244 -14.13 11.35 -10.89
N LEU A 245 -13.44 10.23 -10.66
CA LEU A 245 -12.04 10.23 -10.23
C LEU A 245 -11.08 9.56 -11.23
N SER A 246 -11.59 8.96 -12.30
CA SER A 246 -10.71 8.51 -13.39
C SER A 246 -10.15 9.71 -14.16
N SER A 247 -8.91 9.58 -14.60
CA SER A 247 -8.21 10.55 -15.46
C SER A 247 -7.36 9.80 -16.50
N ASP A 248 -6.61 10.55 -17.30
CA ASP A 248 -5.56 10.03 -18.18
C ASP A 248 -4.37 9.41 -17.41
N ARG A 249 -4.26 9.68 -16.10
CA ARG A 249 -3.18 9.21 -15.21
C ARG A 249 -3.62 8.11 -14.25
N LEU A 250 -4.85 8.15 -13.76
CA LEU A 250 -5.40 7.15 -12.85
C LEU A 250 -6.68 6.55 -13.45
N ARG A 251 -6.61 5.28 -13.86
CA ARG A 251 -7.75 4.58 -14.45
C ARG A 251 -8.43 3.69 -13.41
N LEU A 252 -9.70 3.96 -13.11
CA LEU A 252 -10.49 3.13 -12.21
C LEU A 252 -11.34 2.13 -12.98
N TYR A 253 -11.36 0.88 -12.52
CA TYR A 253 -12.25 -0.18 -12.98
C TYR A 253 -13.28 -0.49 -11.89
N THR A 254 -14.52 -0.79 -12.25
CA THR A 254 -15.54 -1.16 -11.26
C THR A 254 -15.54 -2.66 -10.99
N SER A 255 -15.81 -3.03 -9.75
CA SER A 255 -16.07 -4.41 -9.33
C SER A 255 -17.29 -4.46 -8.41
N ASN A 256 -17.97 -5.60 -8.37
CA ASN A 256 -19.06 -5.87 -7.44
C ASN A 256 -18.66 -6.80 -6.28
N ASP A 257 -17.36 -6.86 -5.99
CA ASP A 257 -16.77 -7.75 -4.99
C ASP A 257 -15.82 -6.96 -4.06
N PRO A 258 -16.37 -6.14 -3.14
CA PRO A 258 -15.56 -5.39 -2.19
C PRO A 258 -14.74 -6.30 -1.27
N VAL A 259 -15.31 -7.42 -0.81
CA VAL A 259 -14.62 -8.37 0.07
C VAL A 259 -13.40 -8.98 -0.62
N GLY A 260 -13.53 -9.43 -1.87
CA GLY A 260 -12.38 -9.94 -2.63
C GLY A 260 -11.31 -8.88 -2.89
N ALA A 261 -11.71 -7.62 -3.14
CA ALA A 261 -10.75 -6.52 -3.34
C ALA A 261 -9.98 -6.16 -2.05
N ASP A 262 -10.67 -6.23 -0.92
CA ASP A 262 -10.14 -5.97 0.43
C ASP A 262 -9.10 -7.03 0.82
N ILE A 263 -9.46 -8.31 0.72
CA ILE A 263 -8.57 -9.43 1.05
C ILE A 263 -7.37 -9.48 0.10
N GLY A 264 -7.58 -9.26 -1.20
CA GLY A 264 -6.48 -9.21 -2.17
C GLY A 264 -5.43 -8.15 -1.82
N GLY A 265 -5.89 -6.94 -1.47
CA GLY A 265 -5.03 -5.83 -1.07
C GLY A 265 -4.34 -6.06 0.27
N ALA A 266 -5.01 -6.71 1.23
CA ALA A 266 -4.45 -7.02 2.54
C ALA A 266 -3.39 -8.12 2.48
N MET A 267 -3.74 -9.28 1.92
CA MET A 267 -2.91 -10.48 1.96
C MET A 267 -1.60 -10.33 1.18
N LYS A 268 -1.59 -9.56 0.09
CA LYS A 268 -0.37 -9.29 -0.69
C LYS A 268 0.78 -8.73 0.14
N ASN A 269 0.48 -8.00 1.23
CA ASN A 269 1.50 -7.44 2.11
C ASN A 269 2.26 -8.53 2.88
N ILE A 270 1.60 -9.62 3.26
CA ILE A 270 2.24 -10.79 3.89
C ILE A 270 3.23 -11.42 2.90
N PHE A 271 2.80 -11.62 1.65
CA PHE A 271 3.63 -12.25 0.64
C PHE A 271 4.77 -11.35 0.16
N ALA A 272 4.62 -10.03 0.23
CA ALA A 272 5.72 -9.11 0.02
C ALA A 272 6.84 -9.30 1.06
N ILE A 273 6.51 -9.55 2.34
CA ILE A 273 7.51 -9.93 3.37
C ILE A 273 8.23 -11.21 2.96
N ALA A 274 7.48 -12.24 2.57
CA ALA A 274 8.09 -13.49 2.11
C ALA A 274 9.01 -13.27 0.89
N ALA A 275 8.62 -12.42 -0.07
CA ALA A 275 9.44 -12.13 -1.24
C ALA A 275 10.76 -11.44 -0.87
N GLY A 276 10.72 -10.48 0.07
CA GLY A 276 11.93 -9.84 0.59
C GLY A 276 12.88 -10.83 1.25
N VAL A 277 12.34 -11.79 2.00
CA VAL A 277 13.11 -12.89 2.61
C VAL A 277 13.84 -13.71 1.55
N LEU A 278 13.13 -14.15 0.49
CA LEU A 278 13.73 -14.97 -0.56
C LEU A 278 14.92 -14.27 -1.23
N ASP A 279 14.78 -12.97 -1.46
CA ASP A 279 15.82 -12.16 -2.11
C ASP A 279 17.01 -11.90 -1.17
N ALA A 280 16.77 -11.72 0.13
CA ALA A 280 17.85 -11.61 1.12
C ALA A 280 18.63 -12.92 1.27
N LEU A 281 17.97 -14.07 1.12
CA LEU A 281 18.60 -15.39 1.14
C LEU A 281 19.26 -15.78 -0.21
N GLY A 282 19.11 -14.96 -1.26
CA GLY A 282 19.71 -15.22 -2.56
C GLY A 282 19.10 -16.41 -3.31
N LEU A 283 17.82 -16.72 -3.09
CA LEU A 283 17.16 -17.94 -3.61
C LEU A 283 16.72 -17.84 -5.08
N GLY A 284 16.90 -16.68 -5.71
CA GLY A 284 16.70 -16.45 -7.14
C GLY A 284 15.24 -16.33 -7.57
N ASP A 285 15.06 -16.01 -8.87
CA ASP A 285 13.74 -15.64 -9.41
C ASP A 285 12.77 -16.82 -9.51
N ASN A 286 13.26 -18.06 -9.60
CA ASN A 286 12.42 -19.27 -9.57
C ASN A 286 11.63 -19.37 -8.26
N ALA A 287 12.29 -19.14 -7.12
CA ALA A 287 11.65 -19.14 -5.82
C ALA A 287 10.62 -18.03 -5.71
N ARG A 288 10.92 -16.83 -6.23
CA ARG A 288 9.99 -15.69 -6.24
C ARG A 288 8.76 -15.97 -7.10
N ALA A 289 8.93 -16.57 -8.28
CA ALA A 289 7.83 -16.96 -9.15
C ALA A 289 6.93 -18.02 -8.50
N ALA A 290 7.53 -19.04 -7.88
CA ALA A 290 6.81 -20.05 -7.12
C ALA A 290 6.02 -19.43 -5.96
N LEU A 291 6.65 -18.55 -5.17
CA LEU A 291 6.00 -17.82 -4.09
C LEU A 291 4.79 -17.05 -4.58
N ILE A 292 4.92 -16.22 -5.61
CA ILE A 292 3.81 -15.40 -6.13
C ILE A 292 2.65 -16.27 -6.60
N THR A 293 2.95 -17.39 -7.26
CA THR A 293 1.94 -18.33 -7.77
C THR A 293 1.17 -18.98 -6.62
N ARG A 294 1.89 -19.48 -5.60
CA ARG A 294 1.28 -20.14 -4.43
C ARG A 294 0.59 -19.14 -3.49
N ALA A 295 1.13 -17.93 -3.36
CA ALA A 295 0.50 -16.82 -2.65
C ALA A 295 -0.88 -16.50 -3.23
N LEU A 296 -1.01 -16.44 -4.56
CA LEU A 296 -2.30 -16.19 -5.20
C LEU A 296 -3.35 -17.26 -4.82
N VAL A 297 -2.94 -18.52 -4.65
CA VAL A 297 -3.81 -19.61 -4.19
C VAL A 297 -4.29 -19.36 -2.75
N GLU A 298 -3.40 -18.92 -1.85
CA GLU A 298 -3.76 -18.57 -0.47
C GLU A 298 -4.71 -17.36 -0.40
N ILE A 299 -4.44 -16.30 -1.17
CA ILE A 299 -5.34 -15.15 -1.30
C ILE A 299 -6.72 -15.63 -1.73
N ALA A 300 -6.78 -16.47 -2.77
CA ALA A 300 -8.04 -16.96 -3.30
C ALA A 300 -8.78 -17.88 -2.31
N ARG A 301 -8.05 -18.69 -1.53
CA ARG A 301 -8.63 -19.58 -0.50
C ARG A 301 -9.26 -18.79 0.64
N LEU A 302 -8.50 -17.87 1.25
CA LEU A 302 -9.02 -17.00 2.32
C LEU A 302 -10.14 -16.09 1.79
N GLY A 303 -9.93 -15.51 0.62
CA GLY A 303 -10.88 -14.65 -0.05
C GLY A 303 -12.23 -15.31 -0.29
N LYS A 304 -12.25 -16.55 -0.79
CA LYS A 304 -13.48 -17.35 -0.95
C LYS A 304 -14.13 -17.66 0.39
N ALA A 305 -13.35 -18.07 1.38
CA ALA A 305 -13.87 -18.43 2.70
C ALA A 305 -14.58 -17.26 3.40
N ALA A 306 -14.08 -16.05 3.18
CA ALA A 306 -14.68 -14.80 3.67
C ALA A 306 -15.82 -14.25 2.78
N GLY A 307 -16.18 -14.93 1.69
CA GLY A 307 -17.30 -14.54 0.81
C GLY A 307 -16.93 -13.71 -0.43
N GLY A 308 -15.64 -13.55 -0.73
CA GLY A 308 -15.13 -12.95 -1.96
C GLY A 308 -15.19 -13.88 -3.18
N LYS A 309 -15.02 -13.33 -4.39
CA LYS A 309 -15.13 -14.06 -5.66
C LYS A 309 -13.77 -14.42 -6.21
N ALA A 310 -13.60 -15.69 -6.58
CA ALA A 310 -12.35 -16.23 -7.14
C ALA A 310 -11.73 -15.40 -8.27
N LYS A 311 -12.57 -14.88 -9.17
CA LYS A 311 -12.14 -14.09 -10.33
C LYS A 311 -11.46 -12.77 -9.96
N THR A 312 -11.80 -12.20 -8.81
CA THR A 312 -11.27 -10.90 -8.34
C THR A 312 -9.76 -10.98 -8.12
N PHE A 313 -9.28 -12.12 -7.65
CA PHE A 313 -7.86 -12.32 -7.33
C PHE A 313 -6.99 -12.40 -8.59
N LYS A 314 -7.55 -12.72 -9.76
CA LYS A 314 -6.81 -12.67 -11.03
C LYS A 314 -6.66 -11.24 -11.58
N GLY A 315 -7.34 -10.25 -10.99
CA GLY A 315 -7.34 -8.86 -11.42
C GLY A 315 -6.33 -7.97 -10.69
N LEU A 316 -6.52 -6.65 -10.83
CA LEU A 316 -5.64 -5.63 -10.26
C LEU A 316 -5.53 -5.71 -8.73
N SER A 317 -6.62 -5.96 -8.02
CA SER A 317 -6.64 -6.02 -6.55
C SER A 317 -6.03 -7.29 -5.96
N GLY A 318 -5.75 -8.30 -6.80
CA GLY A 318 -5.09 -9.55 -6.40
C GLY A 318 -3.72 -9.65 -7.06
N LEU A 319 -3.63 -10.38 -8.17
CA LEU A 319 -2.39 -10.65 -8.90
C LEU A 319 -1.63 -9.37 -9.25
N GLY A 320 -2.29 -8.32 -9.70
CA GLY A 320 -1.62 -7.06 -10.06
C GLY A 320 -0.87 -6.45 -8.88
N ASP A 321 -1.56 -6.19 -7.77
CA ASP A 321 -0.97 -5.60 -6.57
C ASP A 321 0.05 -6.53 -5.88
N LEU A 322 -0.19 -7.85 -5.94
CA LEU A 322 0.74 -8.87 -5.48
C LEU A 322 2.07 -8.81 -6.25
N LEU A 323 2.02 -8.84 -7.58
CA LEU A 323 3.19 -8.77 -8.44
C LEU A 323 4.00 -7.50 -8.17
N LEU A 324 3.34 -6.33 -8.12
CA LEU A 324 4.00 -5.06 -7.84
C LEU A 324 4.72 -5.08 -6.50
N SER A 325 4.07 -5.64 -5.47
CA SER A 325 4.56 -5.56 -4.10
C SER A 325 5.65 -6.58 -3.78
N CYS A 326 5.64 -7.75 -4.44
CA CYS A 326 6.66 -8.78 -4.28
C CYS A 326 7.91 -8.52 -5.13
N SER A 327 7.82 -7.66 -6.15
CA SER A 327 8.90 -7.45 -7.12
C SER A 327 9.56 -6.07 -7.02
N SER A 328 9.35 -5.34 -5.92
CA SER A 328 9.88 -3.99 -5.78
C SER A 328 10.37 -3.67 -4.37
N PRO A 329 11.60 -3.14 -4.22
CA PRO A 329 12.12 -2.70 -2.92
C PRO A 329 11.37 -1.45 -2.39
N LYS A 330 10.55 -0.78 -3.22
CA LYS A 330 9.66 0.31 -2.76
C LYS A 330 8.56 -0.19 -1.82
N SER A 331 8.28 -1.50 -1.82
CA SER A 331 7.34 -2.10 -0.87
C SER A 331 7.94 -2.15 0.53
N ARG A 332 7.31 -1.45 1.47
CA ARG A 332 7.72 -1.45 2.89
C ARG A 332 7.74 -2.85 3.50
N ASN A 333 6.79 -3.69 3.09
CA ASN A 333 6.68 -5.07 3.54
C ASN A 333 7.81 -5.94 2.96
N TYR A 334 8.16 -5.74 1.69
CA TYR A 334 9.34 -6.36 1.09
C TYR A 334 10.61 -5.97 1.86
N HIS A 335 10.77 -4.69 2.18
CA HIS A 335 11.92 -4.22 2.94
C HIS A 335 12.03 -4.87 4.33
N VAL A 336 10.91 -5.03 5.05
CA VAL A 336 10.88 -5.79 6.31
C VAL A 336 11.36 -7.23 6.10
N GLY A 337 10.81 -7.91 5.08
CA GLY A 337 11.22 -9.26 4.71
C GLY A 337 12.71 -9.38 4.40
N TYR A 338 13.24 -8.42 3.65
CA TYR A 338 14.66 -8.40 3.28
C TYR A 338 15.57 -8.25 4.51
N ARG A 339 15.24 -7.35 5.45
CA ARG A 339 16.00 -7.20 6.70
C ARG A 339 15.90 -8.44 7.60
N LEU A 340 14.71 -9.05 7.70
CA LEU A 340 14.53 -10.32 8.41
C LEU A 340 15.39 -11.44 7.81
N GLY A 341 15.43 -11.55 6.48
CA GLY A 341 16.27 -12.52 5.77
C GLY A 341 17.78 -12.31 6.01
N ARG A 342 18.20 -11.09 6.37
CA ARG A 342 19.58 -10.78 6.79
C ARG A 342 19.86 -11.06 8.27
N GLY A 343 18.89 -11.59 9.01
CA GLY A 343 19.03 -11.95 10.42
C GLY A 343 18.73 -10.82 11.41
N GLU A 344 18.23 -9.67 10.94
CA GLU A 344 17.84 -8.58 11.84
C GLU A 344 16.57 -8.92 12.61
N LYS A 345 16.42 -8.40 13.84
CA LYS A 345 15.24 -8.66 14.67
C LYS A 345 14.08 -7.75 14.28
N LEU A 346 12.87 -8.31 14.23
CA LEU A 346 11.65 -7.57 13.85
C LEU A 346 11.45 -6.28 14.64
N ARG A 347 11.70 -6.31 15.95
CA ARG A 347 11.59 -5.14 16.84
C ARG A 347 12.45 -3.98 16.36
N ASP A 348 13.71 -4.26 16.02
CA ASP A 348 14.68 -3.24 15.62
C ASP A 348 14.34 -2.71 14.23
N ILE A 349 13.93 -3.60 13.32
CA ILE A 349 13.43 -3.22 11.99
C ILE A 349 12.28 -2.22 12.11
N LEU A 350 11.27 -2.53 12.94
CA LEU A 350 10.09 -1.68 13.08
C LEU A 350 10.40 -0.36 13.79
N ALA A 351 11.37 -0.32 14.71
CA ALA A 351 11.78 0.91 15.40
C ALA A 351 12.44 1.93 14.46
N ASP A 352 13.13 1.46 13.42
CA ASP A 352 13.79 2.30 12.42
C ASP A 352 12.83 2.83 11.34
N MET A 353 11.61 2.30 11.25
CA MET A 353 10.69 2.63 10.17
C MET A 353 9.84 3.86 10.48
N VAL A 354 9.87 4.86 9.59
CA VAL A 354 8.95 6.01 9.60
C VAL A 354 7.51 5.58 9.23
N HIS A 355 7.39 4.48 8.50
CA HIS A 355 6.12 4.03 7.92
C HIS A 355 5.70 2.66 8.43
N VAL A 356 4.39 2.44 8.53
CA VAL A 356 3.83 1.14 8.90
C VAL A 356 4.03 0.11 7.77
N ALA A 357 4.53 -1.06 8.15
CA ALA A 357 4.52 -2.27 7.33
C ALA A 357 3.24 -3.09 7.64
N GLU A 358 2.17 -2.82 6.90
CA GLU A 358 0.83 -3.44 7.13
C GLU A 358 0.85 -4.98 7.16
N GLY A 359 1.81 -5.62 6.48
CA GLY A 359 1.92 -7.07 6.43
C GLY A 359 2.13 -7.68 7.81
N VAL A 360 2.87 -7.01 8.69
CA VAL A 360 3.19 -7.52 10.04
C VAL A 360 1.93 -7.73 10.89
N PRO A 361 1.07 -6.71 11.14
CA PRO A 361 -0.18 -6.93 11.87
C PRO A 361 -1.19 -7.75 11.05
N THR A 362 -1.20 -7.62 9.71
CA THR A 362 -2.09 -8.40 8.85
C THR A 362 -1.82 -9.90 8.95
N THR A 363 -0.57 -10.33 9.14
CA THR A 363 -0.23 -11.74 9.35
C THR A 363 -0.94 -12.35 10.56
N ILE A 364 -1.02 -11.62 11.69
CA ILE A 364 -1.76 -12.11 12.87
C ILE A 364 -3.23 -12.30 12.53
N ALA A 365 -3.85 -11.27 11.97
CA ALA A 365 -5.27 -11.26 11.70
C ALA A 365 -5.67 -12.27 10.60
N ALA A 366 -4.83 -12.45 9.58
CA ALA A 366 -5.04 -13.43 8.52
C ALA A 366 -4.93 -14.87 9.05
N THR A 367 -3.97 -15.16 9.94
CA THR A 367 -3.87 -16.47 10.60
C THR A 367 -5.13 -16.76 11.42
N ALA A 368 -5.58 -15.82 12.25
CA ALA A 368 -6.80 -15.98 13.04
C ALA A 368 -8.05 -16.14 12.17
N LEU A 369 -8.13 -15.41 11.05
CA LEU A 369 -9.24 -15.55 10.10
C LEU A 369 -9.21 -16.92 9.39
N ALA A 370 -8.03 -17.43 9.06
CA ALA A 370 -7.87 -18.77 8.49
C ALA A 370 -8.32 -19.87 9.46
N GLU A 371 -7.97 -19.75 10.74
CA GLU A 371 -8.42 -20.64 11.81
C GLU A 371 -9.94 -20.61 11.97
N ARG A 372 -10.54 -19.40 12.00
CA ARG A 372 -12.00 -19.22 12.06
C ARG A 372 -12.72 -19.93 10.91
N HIS A 373 -12.15 -19.88 9.72
CA HIS A 373 -12.69 -20.53 8.53
C HIS A 373 -12.23 -21.98 8.34
N LYS A 374 -11.38 -22.52 9.23
CA LYS A 374 -10.81 -23.87 9.16
C LYS A 374 -10.12 -24.16 7.82
N ILE A 375 -9.31 -23.20 7.35
CA ILE A 375 -8.54 -23.32 6.10
C ILE A 375 -7.04 -23.24 6.38
N GLU A 376 -6.25 -23.97 5.59
CA GLU A 376 -4.79 -23.87 5.65
C GLU A 376 -4.27 -22.74 4.78
N LEU A 377 -3.36 -21.92 5.33
CA LEU A 377 -2.59 -20.92 4.58
C LEU A 377 -1.09 -21.12 4.86
N PRO A 378 -0.44 -22.08 4.17
CA PRO A 378 0.94 -22.50 4.44
C PRO A 378 1.98 -21.38 4.56
N ILE A 379 2.08 -20.53 3.56
CA ILE A 379 3.04 -19.42 3.48
C ILE A 379 2.69 -18.39 4.56
N THR A 380 1.41 -18.07 4.72
CA THR A 380 0.95 -17.17 5.78
C THR A 380 1.34 -17.68 7.18
N ALA A 381 1.19 -18.99 7.43
CA ALA A 381 1.57 -19.63 8.68
C ALA A 381 3.09 -19.60 8.92
N GLU A 382 3.90 -19.81 7.88
CA GLU A 382 5.36 -19.67 7.99
C GLU A 382 5.79 -18.23 8.26
N VAL A 383 5.18 -17.25 7.57
CA VAL A 383 5.44 -15.84 7.85
C VAL A 383 5.02 -15.49 9.28
N PHE A 384 3.91 -16.05 9.79
CA PHE A 384 3.50 -15.86 11.19
C PHE A 384 4.54 -16.42 12.16
N ARG A 385 5.01 -17.64 11.96
CA ARG A 385 6.04 -18.28 12.80
C ARG A 385 7.38 -17.54 12.75
N MET A 386 7.74 -17.01 11.59
CA MET A 386 8.95 -16.18 11.45
C MET A 386 8.82 -14.85 12.20
N LEU A 387 7.67 -14.17 12.11
CA LEU A 387 7.46 -12.87 12.73
C LEU A 387 7.27 -12.95 14.26
N TYR A 388 6.66 -14.03 14.76
CA TYR A 388 6.19 -14.11 16.15
C TYR A 388 6.62 -15.36 16.91
N GLY A 389 7.28 -16.33 16.26
CA GLY A 389 7.70 -17.60 16.85
C GLY A 389 9.20 -17.86 16.79
N ASP A 390 10.02 -16.82 16.56
CA ASP A 390 11.49 -16.88 16.47
C ASP A 390 12.04 -17.89 15.43
N LYS A 391 11.20 -18.34 14.49
CA LYS A 391 11.61 -19.28 13.45
C LYS A 391 12.48 -18.58 12.40
N SER A 392 13.60 -19.20 12.01
CA SER A 392 14.50 -18.57 11.04
C SER A 392 13.91 -18.56 9.62
N PRO A 393 14.25 -17.56 8.80
CA PRO A 393 13.82 -17.50 7.40
C PRO A 393 14.17 -18.75 6.58
N ALA A 394 15.35 -19.33 6.81
CA ALA A 394 15.80 -20.54 6.11
C ALA A 394 14.96 -21.78 6.48
N GLU A 395 14.60 -21.94 7.76
CA GLU A 395 13.71 -23.02 8.20
C GLU A 395 12.29 -22.85 7.64
N CYS A 396 11.79 -21.63 7.50
CA CYS A 396 10.50 -21.38 6.85
C CYS A 396 10.49 -21.85 5.39
N VAL A 397 11.56 -21.55 4.65
CA VAL A 397 11.72 -22.01 3.26
C VAL A 397 11.82 -23.55 3.22
N HIS A 398 12.63 -24.13 4.10
CA HIS A 398 12.79 -25.58 4.19
C HIS A 398 11.44 -26.28 4.41
N ASP A 399 10.67 -25.85 5.41
CA ASP A 399 9.36 -26.43 5.71
C ASP A 399 8.40 -26.34 4.53
N LEU A 400 8.37 -25.23 3.79
CA LEU A 400 7.50 -25.09 2.62
C LEU A 400 7.88 -26.07 1.49
N MET A 401 9.18 -26.30 1.29
CA MET A 401 9.70 -27.18 0.25
C MET A 401 9.57 -28.66 0.58
N THR A 402 9.56 -29.04 1.86
CA THR A 402 9.44 -30.43 2.32
C THR A 402 8.01 -30.87 2.64
N ARG A 403 7.02 -30.00 2.40
CA ARG A 403 5.60 -30.37 2.49
C ARG A 403 5.27 -31.56 1.59
N GLN A 404 4.29 -32.33 2.03
CA GLN A 404 3.71 -33.42 1.24
C GLN A 404 3.33 -32.94 -0.17
N LEU A 405 3.78 -33.68 -1.18
CA LEU A 405 3.49 -33.42 -2.60
C LEU A 405 1.98 -33.49 -2.85
N LYS A 406 1.46 -32.55 -3.64
CA LYS A 406 0.03 -32.45 -4.01
C LYS A 406 -0.09 -32.13 -5.51
N PRO A 407 -1.17 -32.57 -6.18
CA PRO A 407 -1.48 -32.12 -7.55
C PRO A 407 -1.74 -30.60 -7.56
N GLU A 408 -1.55 -29.98 -8.73
CA GLU A 408 -1.76 -28.54 -8.93
C GLU A 408 -3.22 -28.11 -8.81
#